data_AF-A0A351IXG5-F1
#
_entry.id   AF-A0A351IXG5-F1
#
_cell.length_a   1.000
_cell.length_b   1.000
_cell.length_c   1.000
_cell.angle_alpha   90.00
_cell.angle_beta   90.00
_cell.angle_gamma   90.00
#
_symmetry.space_group_name_H-M   'P 1'
#
loop_
_entity.id
_entity.type
_entity.pdbx_description
1 polymer ?
#
loop_
_entity_poly.entity_id
_entity_poly.type
_entity_poly.pdbx_seq_one_letter_code
_entity_poly.pdbx_strand_id
1 'polypeptide(L)'
;MNKYDSLSDQEKRLKGKMQKLEFADKLSKAQRLKLRIFSGYFLTQVVWLIFRLVLLVGVAYIILYPFITKIAGSFMSAQDFTDVTVKLISKYPTWDQYRVVINENRYFEAFFNTLTLSLLCALIQMTVCAFVGYGFAKFKFKGNNILFLCVVFTMIVPHETLQLAMFMKFRYFDILNILGISSSIAQNAVANEYGIVTSAALGDLPALMQDGFINLLDSYWPLGILSIGGL
;
A
#
# COMPACT_ATOMS: atom_id res chain seq x y z
N MET A 1 -3.24 -41.87 -82.58
CA MET A 1 -4.30 -41.81 -81.55
C MET A 1 -4.70 -40.34 -81.37
N ASN A 2 -5.98 -40.02 -81.51
CA ASN A 2 -6.50 -38.68 -81.80
C ASN A 2 -6.47 -37.74 -80.58
N LYS A 3 -6.11 -36.46 -80.75
CA LYS A 3 -6.02 -35.44 -79.68
C LYS A 3 -7.37 -35.19 -78.97
N TYR A 4 -8.47 -35.56 -79.63
CA TYR A 4 -9.82 -35.48 -79.09
C TYR A 4 -10.11 -36.58 -78.04
N ASP A 5 -9.49 -37.75 -78.13
CA ASP A 5 -9.72 -38.84 -77.16
C ASP A 5 -9.10 -38.52 -75.79
N SER A 6 -7.90 -37.92 -75.77
CA SER A 6 -7.20 -37.59 -74.52
C SER A 6 -7.87 -36.47 -73.72
N LEU A 7 -8.57 -35.54 -74.39
CA LEU A 7 -9.34 -34.49 -73.73
C LEU A 7 -10.62 -35.04 -73.07
N SER A 8 -11.26 -36.04 -73.69
CA SER A 8 -12.46 -36.68 -73.12
C SER A 8 -12.17 -37.45 -71.82
N ASP A 9 -10.99 -38.08 -71.73
CA ASP A 9 -10.53 -38.76 -70.52
C ASP A 9 -10.13 -37.79 -69.40
N GLN A 10 -9.53 -36.65 -69.77
CA GLN A 10 -9.23 -35.56 -68.84
C GLN A 10 -10.52 -34.99 -68.22
N GLU A 11 -11.54 -34.75 -69.04
CA GLU A 11 -12.82 -34.21 -68.58
C GLU A 11 -13.55 -35.18 -67.64
N LYS A 12 -13.55 -36.49 -67.94
CA LYS A 12 -14.10 -37.53 -67.06
C LYS A 12 -13.37 -37.58 -65.72
N ARG A 13 -12.03 -37.46 -65.72
CA ARG A 13 -11.22 -37.40 -64.50
C ARG A 13 -11.48 -36.13 -63.69
N LEU A 14 -11.67 -34.99 -64.36
CA LEU A 14 -11.98 -33.71 -63.72
C LEU A 14 -13.36 -33.76 -63.07
N LYS A 15 -14.37 -34.26 -63.79
CA LYS A 15 -15.74 -34.44 -63.28
C LYS A 15 -15.77 -35.37 -62.07
N GLY A 16 -15.05 -36.49 -62.10
CA GLY A 16 -14.93 -37.39 -60.95
C GLY A 16 -14.25 -36.74 -59.74
N LYS A 17 -13.21 -35.91 -59.95
CA LYS A 17 -12.55 -35.15 -58.88
C LYS A 17 -13.46 -34.04 -58.32
N MET A 18 -14.16 -33.31 -59.18
CA MET A 18 -15.12 -32.29 -58.76
C MET A 18 -16.25 -32.89 -57.94
N GLN A 19 -16.80 -34.03 -58.37
CA GLN A 19 -17.84 -34.74 -57.62
C GLN A 19 -17.32 -35.16 -56.23
N LYS A 20 -16.08 -35.68 -56.15
CA LYS A 20 -15.45 -36.09 -54.88
C LYS A 20 -15.16 -34.89 -53.96
N LEU A 21 -14.84 -33.72 -54.53
CA LEU A 21 -14.66 -32.46 -53.79
C LEU A 21 -16.00 -31.89 -53.31
N GLU A 22 -17.05 -31.99 -54.11
CA GLU A 22 -18.42 -31.61 -53.72
C GLU A 22 -18.95 -32.51 -52.59
N PHE A 23 -18.66 -33.81 -52.63
CA PHE A 23 -18.95 -34.73 -51.53
C PHE A 23 -18.13 -34.42 -50.28
N ALA A 24 -16.87 -33.96 -50.41
CA ALA A 24 -16.04 -33.56 -49.29
C ALA A 24 -16.47 -32.22 -48.67
N ASP A 25 -17.02 -31.30 -49.47
CA ASP A 25 -17.57 -30.02 -49.01
C ASP A 25 -18.95 -30.19 -48.35
N LYS A 26 -19.71 -31.20 -48.76
CA LYS A 26 -20.91 -31.67 -48.04
C LYS A 26 -20.61 -32.28 -46.66
N LEU A 27 -19.34 -32.53 -46.31
CA LEU A 27 -18.96 -32.89 -44.94
C LEU A 27 -18.86 -31.62 -44.08
N SER A 28 -20.05 -31.15 -43.72
CA SER A 28 -20.39 -30.17 -42.68
C SER A 28 -19.24 -29.76 -41.76
N LYS A 29 -18.76 -28.52 -41.92
CA LYS A 29 -17.89 -27.81 -40.95
C LYS A 29 -18.44 -27.88 -39.52
N ALA A 30 -19.77 -27.98 -39.38
CA ALA A 30 -20.45 -28.15 -38.11
C ALA A 30 -20.19 -29.52 -37.46
N GLN A 31 -19.99 -30.59 -38.25
CA GLN A 31 -19.62 -31.91 -37.70
C GLN A 31 -18.16 -31.94 -37.22
N ARG A 32 -17.24 -31.24 -37.90
CA ARG A 32 -15.85 -31.07 -37.41
C ARG A 32 -15.80 -30.26 -36.10
N LEU A 33 -16.66 -29.26 -35.93
CA LEU A 33 -16.78 -28.50 -34.68
C LEU A 33 -17.44 -29.34 -33.58
N LYS A 34 -18.48 -30.11 -33.92
CA LYS A 34 -19.22 -30.99 -32.99
C LYS A 34 -18.33 -32.08 -32.40
N LEU A 35 -17.37 -32.62 -33.15
CA LEU A 35 -16.40 -33.61 -32.65
C LEU A 35 -15.34 -33.02 -31.71
N ARG A 36 -15.03 -31.71 -31.81
CA ARG A 36 -14.13 -31.03 -30.87
C ARG A 36 -14.82 -30.64 -29.56
N ILE A 37 -16.14 -30.42 -29.62
CA ILE A 37 -16.99 -30.09 -28.47
C ILE A 37 -17.42 -31.35 -27.69
N PHE A 38 -17.51 -32.51 -28.34
CA PHE A 38 -17.95 -33.78 -27.73
C PHE A 38 -16.81 -34.62 -27.15
N SER A 39 -15.87 -33.98 -26.46
CA SER A 39 -14.85 -34.66 -25.68
C SER A 39 -15.21 -34.48 -24.20
N GLY A 40 -15.42 -35.56 -23.45
CA GLY A 40 -15.67 -35.47 -21.99
C GLY A 40 -14.59 -34.67 -21.27
N TYR A 41 -13.38 -34.65 -21.80
CA TYR A 41 -12.27 -33.81 -21.35
C TYR A 41 -12.54 -32.30 -21.53
N PHE A 42 -13.23 -31.88 -22.58
CA PHE A 42 -13.60 -30.47 -22.80
C PHE A 42 -14.66 -30.00 -21.79
N LEU A 43 -15.63 -30.84 -21.43
CA LEU A 43 -16.63 -30.48 -20.42
C LEU A 43 -15.99 -30.33 -19.04
N THR A 44 -15.10 -31.24 -18.65
CA THR A 44 -14.33 -31.11 -17.41
C THR A 44 -13.45 -29.86 -17.43
N GLN A 45 -12.83 -29.51 -18.56
CA GLN A 45 -12.05 -28.28 -18.71
C GLN A 45 -12.90 -27.01 -18.59
N VAL A 46 -14.10 -26.98 -19.20
CA VAL A 46 -15.00 -25.82 -19.11
C VAL A 46 -15.54 -25.66 -17.68
N VAL A 47 -15.94 -26.75 -17.02
CA VAL A 47 -16.39 -26.70 -15.62
C VAL A 47 -15.26 -26.20 -14.71
N TRP A 48 -14.02 -26.67 -14.91
CA TRP A 48 -12.88 -26.20 -14.15
C TRP A 48 -12.56 -24.72 -14.40
N LEU A 49 -12.71 -24.26 -15.65
CA LEU A 49 -12.53 -22.85 -16.01
C LEU A 49 -13.61 -21.96 -15.38
N ILE A 50 -14.89 -22.37 -15.42
CA ILE A 50 -15.99 -21.65 -14.77
C ILE A 50 -15.77 -21.59 -13.26
N PHE A 51 -15.40 -22.70 -12.63
CA PHE A 51 -15.08 -22.74 -11.21
C PHE A 51 -13.94 -21.79 -10.85
N ARG A 52 -12.83 -21.84 -11.59
CA ARG A 52 -11.69 -20.92 -11.41
C ARG A 52 -12.09 -19.46 -11.59
N LEU A 53 -12.94 -19.17 -12.58
CA LEU A 53 -13.42 -17.82 -12.85
C LEU A 53 -14.31 -17.30 -11.71
N VAL A 54 -15.28 -18.11 -11.24
CA VAL A 54 -16.15 -17.75 -10.12
C VAL A 54 -15.33 -17.50 -8.84
N LEU A 55 -14.34 -18.35 -8.56
CA LEU A 55 -13.43 -18.17 -7.42
C LEU A 55 -12.64 -16.87 -7.55
N LEU A 56 -12.08 -16.59 -8.73
CA LEU A 56 -11.31 -15.37 -8.98
C LEU A 56 -12.17 -14.10 -8.87
N VAL A 57 -13.39 -14.11 -9.42
CA VAL A 57 -14.35 -13.01 -9.30
C VAL A 57 -14.80 -12.83 -7.84
N GLY A 58 -15.03 -13.91 -7.11
CA GLY A 58 -15.40 -13.87 -5.70
C GLY A 58 -14.31 -13.24 -4.82
N VAL A 59 -13.05 -13.66 -5.00
CA VAL A 59 -11.90 -13.07 -4.29
C VAL A 59 -11.73 -11.60 -4.68
N ALA A 60 -11.84 -11.27 -5.96
CA ALA A 60 -11.76 -9.88 -6.42
C ALA A 60 -12.86 -9.01 -5.78
N TYR A 61 -14.09 -9.52 -5.66
CA TYR A 61 -15.19 -8.81 -5.01
C TYR A 61 -14.92 -8.56 -3.52
N ILE A 62 -14.42 -9.56 -2.78
CA ILE A 62 -14.07 -9.43 -1.36
C ILE A 62 -13.00 -8.34 -1.16
N ILE A 63 -12.00 -8.29 -2.03
CA ILE A 63 -10.93 -7.28 -1.98
C ILE A 63 -11.46 -5.88 -2.33
N LEU A 64 -12.35 -5.78 -3.33
CA LEU A 64 -12.91 -4.49 -3.78
C LEU A 64 -14.01 -3.95 -2.86
N TYR A 65 -14.69 -4.81 -2.10
CA TYR A 65 -15.77 -4.42 -1.19
C TYR A 65 -15.42 -3.25 -0.25
N PRO A 66 -14.29 -3.27 0.50
CA PRO A 66 -13.90 -2.13 1.34
C PRO A 66 -13.63 -0.87 0.52
N PHE A 67 -13.12 -0.96 -0.70
CA PHE A 67 -12.91 0.23 -1.55
C PHE A 67 -14.23 0.84 -1.98
N ILE A 68 -15.18 0.02 -2.43
CA ILE A 68 -16.51 0.48 -2.86
C ILE A 68 -17.23 1.17 -1.70
N THR A 69 -17.20 0.59 -0.50
CA THR A 69 -17.83 1.20 0.68
C THR A 69 -17.18 2.51 1.11
N LYS A 70 -15.85 2.63 1.00
CA LYS A 70 -15.14 3.89 1.31
C LYS A 70 -15.43 4.99 0.29
N ILE A 71 -15.50 4.65 -0.99
CA ILE A 71 -15.88 5.60 -2.05
C ILE A 71 -17.34 6.01 -1.89
N ALA A 72 -18.25 5.07 -1.62
CA ALA A 72 -19.65 5.40 -1.36
C ALA A 72 -19.79 6.30 -0.12
N GLY A 73 -19.02 6.03 0.94
CA GLY A 73 -18.99 6.84 2.15
C GLY A 73 -18.41 8.24 1.97
N SER A 74 -17.51 8.45 0.99
CA SER A 74 -16.94 9.79 0.75
C SER A 74 -17.94 10.78 0.14
N PHE A 75 -19.05 10.30 -0.43
CA PHE A 75 -20.17 11.11 -0.94
C PHE A 75 -21.33 11.26 0.05
N MET A 76 -21.21 10.68 1.24
CA MET A 76 -22.26 10.59 2.25
C MET A 76 -22.29 11.88 3.09
N SER A 77 -23.47 12.45 3.33
CA SER A 77 -23.60 13.68 4.12
C SER A 77 -23.50 13.36 5.62
N ALA A 78 -23.18 14.35 6.46
CA ALA A 78 -23.14 14.20 7.93
C ALA A 78 -24.45 13.62 8.52
N GLN A 79 -25.58 13.89 7.86
CA GLN A 79 -26.92 13.44 8.26
C GLN A 79 -27.19 11.97 7.87
N ASP A 80 -26.48 11.44 6.89
CA ASP A 80 -26.62 10.04 6.46
C ASP A 80 -25.84 9.07 7.39
N PHE A 81 -24.87 9.56 8.17
CA PHE A 81 -24.12 8.73 9.13
C PHE A 81 -24.95 8.27 10.33
N THR A 82 -26.04 8.96 10.67
CA THR A 82 -26.93 8.59 11.77
C THR A 82 -28.04 7.63 11.34
N ASP A 83 -28.26 7.46 10.03
CA ASP A 83 -29.28 6.56 9.49
C ASP A 83 -28.66 5.18 9.14
N VAL A 84 -28.91 4.20 10.02
CA VAL A 84 -28.39 2.81 9.93
C VAL A 84 -28.82 2.07 8.66
N THR A 85 -29.75 2.63 7.88
CA THR A 85 -30.24 2.10 6.60
C THR A 85 -29.25 2.33 5.44
N VAL A 86 -28.39 3.36 5.53
CA VAL A 86 -27.49 3.76 4.45
C VAL A 86 -26.16 2.98 4.55
N LYS A 87 -26.11 1.77 3.99
CA LYS A 87 -24.86 0.96 3.99
C LYS A 87 -24.04 1.03 2.70
N LEU A 88 -24.63 1.42 1.56
CA LEU A 88 -23.94 1.34 0.27
C LEU A 88 -24.22 2.50 -0.71
N ILE A 89 -25.35 3.20 -0.60
CA ILE A 89 -25.69 4.31 -1.51
C ILE A 89 -26.29 5.47 -0.70
N SER A 90 -25.64 6.64 -0.75
CA SER A 90 -26.13 7.83 -0.05
C SER A 90 -27.48 8.27 -0.62
N LYS A 91 -28.42 8.64 0.26
CA LYS A 91 -29.73 9.18 -0.14
C LYS A 91 -29.60 10.61 -0.68
N TYR A 92 -28.58 11.34 -0.21
CA TYR A 92 -28.25 12.69 -0.63
C TYR A 92 -26.74 12.76 -0.93
N PRO A 93 -26.32 12.43 -2.16
CA PRO A 93 -24.91 12.57 -2.53
C PRO A 93 -24.53 14.05 -2.48
N THR A 94 -23.58 14.40 -1.61
CA THR A 94 -23.12 15.79 -1.44
C THR A 94 -21.61 15.89 -1.62
N TRP A 95 -21.16 17.06 -2.06
CA TRP A 95 -19.73 17.39 -2.24
C TRP A 95 -19.17 18.21 -1.07
N ASP A 96 -20.00 18.42 -0.03
CA ASP A 96 -19.69 19.32 1.08
C ASP A 96 -18.51 18.80 1.91
N GLN A 97 -18.46 17.48 2.11
CA GLN A 97 -17.37 16.82 2.83
C GLN A 97 -15.99 17.07 2.18
N TYR A 98 -15.93 17.17 0.85
CA TYR A 98 -14.68 17.51 0.15
C TYR A 98 -14.27 18.97 0.38
N ARG A 99 -15.23 19.91 0.46
CA ARG A 99 -14.95 21.32 0.75
C ARG A 99 -14.45 21.50 2.18
N VAL A 100 -15.08 20.83 3.14
CA VAL A 100 -14.66 20.83 4.54
C VAL A 100 -13.24 20.29 4.69
N VAL A 101 -12.93 19.14 4.07
CA VAL A 101 -11.58 18.55 4.14
C VAL A 101 -10.51 19.46 3.53
N ILE A 102 -10.80 20.09 2.38
CA ILE A 102 -9.83 20.95 1.71
C ILE A 102 -9.59 22.26 2.47
N ASN A 103 -10.65 22.91 2.96
CA ASN A 103 -10.55 24.25 3.57
C ASN A 103 -10.29 24.20 5.07
N GLU A 104 -10.96 23.33 5.83
CA GLU A 104 -10.85 23.32 7.29
C GLU A 104 -9.69 22.46 7.79
N ASN A 105 -9.40 21.34 7.13
CA ASN A 105 -8.35 20.42 7.56
C ASN A 105 -6.97 20.69 6.93
N ARG A 106 -6.79 21.82 6.22
CA ARG A 106 -5.53 22.18 5.53
C ARG A 106 -4.92 20.98 4.79
N TYR A 107 -5.77 20.23 4.06
CA TYR A 107 -5.42 18.91 3.53
C TYR A 107 -4.13 18.91 2.71
N PHE A 108 -3.94 19.94 1.87
CA PHE A 108 -2.73 20.06 1.05
C PHE A 108 -1.45 20.17 1.87
N GLU A 109 -1.50 20.86 3.00
CA GLU A 109 -0.34 21.00 3.88
C GLU A 109 0.00 19.69 4.58
N ALA A 110 -1.01 19.00 5.12
CA ALA A 110 -0.84 17.67 5.69
C ALA A 110 -0.32 16.66 4.63
N PHE A 111 -0.80 16.77 3.40
CA PHE A 111 -0.35 15.97 2.27
C PHE A 111 1.13 16.22 1.95
N PHE A 112 1.54 17.48 1.80
CA PHE A 112 2.94 17.82 1.52
C PHE A 112 3.88 17.45 2.67
N ASN A 113 3.43 17.60 3.93
CA ASN A 113 4.20 17.18 5.10
C ASN A 113 4.44 15.66 5.08
N THR A 114 3.38 14.88 4.84
CA THR A 114 3.48 13.41 4.79
C THR A 114 4.28 12.94 3.58
N LEU A 115 4.11 13.58 2.42
CA LEU A 115 4.86 13.27 1.20
C LEU A 115 6.35 13.53 1.40
N THR A 116 6.71 14.69 1.94
CA THR A 116 8.10 15.06 2.20
C THR A 116 8.73 14.12 3.23
N LEU A 117 8.01 13.84 4.32
CA LEU A 117 8.47 12.93 5.38
C LEU A 117 8.68 11.51 4.87
N SER A 118 7.70 10.95 4.16
CA SER A 118 7.78 9.58 3.62
C SER A 118 8.87 9.44 2.57
N LEU A 119 9.04 10.42 1.68
CA LEU A 119 10.09 10.41 0.67
C LEU A 119 11.48 10.47 1.31
N LEU A 120 11.67 11.38 2.27
CA LEU A 120 12.94 11.54 2.96
C LEU A 120 13.29 10.29 3.78
N CYS A 121 12.32 9.72 4.48
CA CYS A 121 12.49 8.43 5.16
C CYS A 121 12.89 7.34 4.17
N ALA A 122 12.14 7.16 3.08
CA ALA A 122 12.38 6.10 2.12
C ALA A 122 13.79 6.19 1.53
N LEU A 123 14.28 7.40 1.22
CA LEU A 123 15.63 7.61 0.71
C LEU A 123 16.71 7.27 1.74
N ILE A 124 16.56 7.73 2.98
CA ILE A 124 17.53 7.43 4.05
C ILE A 124 17.53 5.92 4.34
N GLN A 125 16.37 5.31 4.50
CA GLN A 125 16.24 3.88 4.76
C GLN A 125 16.80 3.03 3.61
N MET A 126 16.52 3.40 2.36
CA MET A 126 17.05 2.70 1.19
C MET A 126 18.57 2.80 1.12
N THR A 127 19.15 3.98 1.36
CA THR A 127 20.61 4.15 1.34
C THR A 127 21.29 3.36 2.46
N VAL A 128 20.77 3.43 3.68
CA VAL A 128 21.29 2.65 4.82
C VAL A 128 21.18 1.15 4.55
N CYS A 129 20.03 0.67 4.08
CA CYS A 129 19.82 -0.75 3.74
C CYS A 129 20.78 -1.20 2.63
N ALA A 130 21.01 -0.37 1.61
CA ALA A 130 21.96 -0.65 0.55
C ALA A 130 23.41 -0.74 1.08
N PHE A 131 23.83 0.18 1.95
CA PHE A 131 25.16 0.14 2.57
C PHE A 131 25.35 -1.11 3.46
N VAL A 132 24.37 -1.43 4.30
CA VAL A 132 24.41 -2.60 5.18
C VAL A 132 24.43 -3.90 4.36
N GLY A 133 23.53 -4.02 3.38
CA GLY A 133 23.46 -5.18 2.48
C GLY A 133 24.73 -5.36 1.66
N TYR A 134 25.30 -4.28 1.12
CA TYR A 134 26.59 -4.30 0.42
C TYR A 134 27.73 -4.73 1.36
N GLY A 135 27.70 -4.25 2.61
CA GLY A 135 28.64 -4.65 3.66
C GLY A 135 28.65 -6.17 3.89
N PHE A 136 27.47 -6.76 4.07
CA PHE A 136 27.32 -8.21 4.26
C PHE A 136 27.70 -9.04 3.03
N ALA A 137 27.44 -8.53 1.82
CA ALA A 137 27.73 -9.24 0.57
C ALA A 137 29.22 -9.23 0.21
N LYS A 138 29.92 -8.10 0.42
CA LYS A 138 31.31 -7.92 0.01
C LYS A 138 32.32 -8.33 1.09
N PHE A 139 32.06 -8.02 2.36
CA PHE A 139 33.03 -8.24 3.43
C PHE A 139 32.77 -9.56 4.17
N LYS A 140 33.70 -10.52 4.05
CA LYS A 140 33.70 -11.77 4.82
C LYS A 140 34.57 -11.62 6.06
N PHE A 141 34.01 -11.08 7.14
CA PHE A 141 34.67 -10.97 8.45
C PHE A 141 34.27 -12.12 9.39
N LYS A 142 35.11 -12.40 10.39
CA LYS A 142 35.02 -13.60 11.28
C LYS A 142 33.75 -13.66 12.16
N GLY A 143 32.89 -12.64 12.15
CA GLY A 143 31.63 -12.56 12.90
C GLY A 143 30.38 -12.34 12.04
N ASN A 144 30.45 -12.49 10.72
CA ASN A 144 29.33 -12.20 9.79
C ASN A 144 28.06 -13.01 10.17
N ASN A 145 28.20 -14.29 10.45
CA ASN A 145 27.07 -15.15 10.79
C ASN A 145 26.32 -14.72 12.07
N ILE A 146 27.03 -14.14 13.05
CA ILE A 146 26.41 -13.64 14.29
C ILE A 146 25.63 -12.36 14.01
N LEU A 147 26.20 -11.43 13.26
CA LEU A 147 25.49 -10.20 12.89
C LEU A 147 24.27 -10.49 12.00
N PHE A 148 24.39 -11.44 11.07
CA PHE A 148 23.26 -11.89 10.27
C PHE A 148 22.14 -12.50 11.14
N LEU A 149 22.50 -13.33 12.13
CA LEU A 149 21.54 -13.89 13.08
C LEU A 149 20.84 -12.80 13.91
N CYS A 150 21.56 -11.76 14.35
CA CYS A 150 20.97 -10.63 15.05
C CYS A 150 19.92 -9.88 14.21
N VAL A 151 20.17 -9.68 12.91
CA VAL A 151 19.21 -9.04 12.00
C VAL A 151 17.95 -9.89 11.82
N VAL A 152 18.11 -11.21 11.71
CA VAL A 152 16.96 -12.13 11.68
C VAL A 152 16.18 -12.08 13.00
N PHE A 153 16.88 -12.02 14.14
CA PHE A 153 16.25 -11.90 15.45
C PHE A 153 15.40 -10.62 15.57
N THR A 154 15.86 -9.50 15.02
CA THR A 154 15.06 -8.26 15.01
C THR A 154 13.79 -8.35 14.17
N MET A 155 13.75 -9.19 13.13
CA MET A 155 12.54 -9.44 12.32
C MET A 155 11.51 -10.31 13.03
N ILE A 156 11.93 -11.14 13.99
CA ILE A 156 11.03 -11.95 14.82
C ILE A 156 10.26 -11.07 15.82
N VAL A 157 10.87 -9.97 16.27
CA VAL A 157 10.22 -9.02 17.18
C VAL A 157 9.10 -8.30 16.42
N PRO A 158 7.84 -8.38 16.89
CA PRO A 158 6.72 -7.76 16.19
C PRO A 158 6.84 -6.23 16.24
N HIS A 159 6.68 -5.59 15.09
CA HIS A 159 6.80 -4.14 14.90
C HIS A 159 5.93 -3.34 15.88
N GLU A 160 4.71 -3.82 16.16
CA GLU A 160 3.78 -3.21 17.13
C GLU A 160 4.39 -3.02 18.53
N THR A 161 5.18 -4.00 19.01
CA THR A 161 5.82 -3.90 20.35
C THR A 161 6.94 -2.87 20.39
N LEU A 162 7.65 -2.69 19.27
CA LEU A 162 8.71 -1.71 19.13
C LEU A 162 8.14 -0.29 19.05
N GLN A 163 7.02 -0.08 18.34
CA GLN A 163 6.35 1.21 18.30
C GLN A 163 5.90 1.66 19.70
N LEU A 164 5.32 0.75 20.49
CA LEU A 164 4.93 1.05 21.87
C LEU A 164 6.13 1.35 22.77
N ALA A 165 7.20 0.56 22.65
CA ALA A 165 8.42 0.77 23.43
C ALA A 165 9.07 2.13 23.10
N MET A 166 9.14 2.49 21.83
CA MET A 166 9.66 3.80 21.40
C MET A 166 8.78 4.94 21.90
N PHE A 167 7.45 4.81 21.82
CA PHE A 167 6.52 5.81 22.37
C PHE A 167 6.79 6.08 23.86
N MET A 168 6.97 5.02 24.66
CA MET A 168 7.30 5.15 26.08
C MET A 168 8.66 5.82 26.30
N LYS A 169 9.63 5.63 25.41
CA LYS A 169 10.93 6.31 25.50
C LYS A 169 10.84 7.78 25.11
N PHE A 170 10.17 8.11 24.01
CA PHE A 170 9.98 9.50 23.56
C PHE A 170 9.13 10.33 24.52
N ARG A 171 8.20 9.71 25.26
CA ARG A 171 7.43 10.37 26.32
C ARG A 171 8.30 11.03 27.39
N TYR A 172 9.46 10.46 27.69
CA TYR A 172 10.39 10.95 28.71
C TYR A 172 11.69 11.51 28.12
N PHE A 173 11.74 11.72 26.79
CA PHE A 173 12.98 12.10 26.10
C PHE A 173 13.10 13.61 25.93
N ASP A 174 13.78 14.27 26.86
CA ASP A 174 14.15 15.68 26.77
C ASP A 174 15.55 15.89 26.17
N ILE A 175 15.60 16.05 24.84
CA ILE A 175 16.84 16.47 24.14
C ILE A 175 17.28 17.88 24.58
N LEU A 176 16.34 18.73 25.01
CA LEU A 176 16.64 20.11 25.40
C LEU A 176 17.20 20.24 26.82
N ASN A 177 16.92 19.26 27.69
CA ASN A 177 17.54 19.16 29.01
C ASN A 177 18.99 18.67 28.88
N ILE A 178 19.27 17.71 27.98
CA ILE A 178 20.63 17.17 27.78
C ILE A 178 21.60 18.20 27.16
N LEU A 179 21.09 19.16 26.39
CA LEU A 179 21.87 20.25 25.80
C LEU A 179 22.00 21.48 26.71
N GLY A 180 21.34 21.51 27.89
CA GLY A 180 21.38 22.65 28.82
C GLY A 180 20.76 23.96 28.29
N ILE A 181 20.04 23.88 27.17
CA ILE A 181 19.45 25.04 26.48
C ILE A 181 18.17 25.48 27.19
N SER A 182 17.42 24.56 27.79
CA SER A 182 16.22 24.89 28.58
C SER A 182 16.55 25.69 29.84
N SER A 183 17.61 25.32 30.57
CA SER A 183 18.06 26.04 31.77
C SER A 183 18.58 27.45 31.45
N SER A 184 19.17 27.66 30.28
CA SER A 184 19.70 28.96 29.87
C SER A 184 18.61 29.89 29.32
N ILE A 185 17.62 29.39 28.59
CA ILE A 185 16.47 30.21 28.17
C ILE A 185 15.59 30.57 29.37
N ALA A 186 15.35 29.63 30.29
CA ALA A 186 14.60 29.90 31.52
C ALA A 186 15.31 30.89 32.44
N GLN A 187 16.63 30.77 32.64
CA GLN A 187 17.40 31.75 33.42
C GLN A 187 17.41 33.14 32.76
N ASN A 188 17.55 33.22 31.44
CA ASN A 188 17.54 34.52 30.74
C ASN A 188 16.14 35.14 30.68
N ALA A 189 15.06 34.37 30.57
CA ALA A 189 13.69 34.90 30.61
C ALA A 189 13.35 35.45 32.00
N VAL A 190 13.67 34.71 33.07
CA VAL A 190 13.43 35.15 34.46
C VAL A 190 14.29 36.36 34.84
N ALA A 191 15.54 36.42 34.38
CA ALA A 191 16.43 37.57 34.63
C ALA A 191 16.00 38.85 33.92
N ASN A 192 15.35 38.75 32.75
CA ASN A 192 14.86 39.90 31.99
C ASN A 192 13.49 40.39 32.49
N GLU A 193 12.67 39.51 33.09
CA GLU A 193 11.34 39.87 33.59
C GLU A 193 11.36 40.38 35.04
N TYR A 194 12.26 39.85 35.88
CA TYR A 194 12.40 40.25 37.29
C TYR A 194 13.87 40.51 37.58
N GLY A 195 14.33 41.76 37.38
CA GLY A 195 15.71 42.20 37.54
C GLY A 195 16.32 42.13 38.95
N ILE A 196 15.86 41.22 39.81
CA ILE A 196 16.44 40.93 41.13
C ILE A 196 16.26 39.44 41.45
N VAL A 197 17.35 38.67 41.38
CA VAL A 197 17.41 37.27 41.84
C VAL A 197 17.25 37.22 43.35
N THR A 198 16.00 37.12 43.82
CA THR A 198 15.70 36.79 45.22
C THR A 198 15.36 35.31 45.32
N SER A 199 15.96 34.64 46.31
CA SER A 199 15.85 33.20 46.58
C SER A 199 14.43 32.71 46.91
N ALA A 200 13.45 33.61 47.03
CA ALA A 200 12.04 33.28 47.19
C ALA A 200 11.39 32.79 45.88
N ALA A 201 11.90 33.20 44.71
CA ALA A 201 11.40 32.73 43.41
C ALA A 201 11.93 31.33 43.01
N LEU A 202 12.86 30.76 43.79
CA LEU A 202 13.42 29.42 43.56
C LEU A 202 12.52 28.28 44.07
N GLY A 203 11.51 28.59 44.89
CA GLY A 203 10.59 27.59 45.46
C GLY A 203 9.58 27.03 44.44
N ASP A 204 9.12 27.88 43.51
CA ASP A 204 8.15 27.52 42.46
C ASP A 204 8.82 27.12 41.13
N LEU A 205 10.15 27.15 41.08
CA LEU A 205 10.96 26.78 39.92
C LEU A 205 10.76 25.33 39.42
N PRO A 206 10.47 24.31 40.26
CA PRO A 206 10.23 22.95 39.75
C PRO A 206 8.86 22.79 39.07
N ALA A 207 7.87 23.63 39.39
CA ALA A 207 6.53 23.56 38.79
C ALA A 207 6.49 24.27 37.42
N LEU A 208 7.18 25.41 37.26
CA LEU A 208 7.27 26.11 35.98
C LEU A 208 8.24 25.44 34.99
N MET A 209 9.19 24.63 35.47
CA MET A 209 9.98 23.72 34.63
C MET A 209 9.15 22.52 34.12
N GLN A 210 7.96 22.29 34.67
CA GLN A 210 7.06 21.21 34.25
C GLN A 210 6.13 21.63 33.08
N ASP A 211 5.92 22.94 32.88
CA ASP A 211 5.09 23.46 31.78
C ASP A 211 5.91 23.91 30.56
N GLY A 212 7.24 23.95 30.69
CA GLY A 212 8.19 24.21 29.61
C GLY A 212 8.63 22.96 28.83
N PHE A 213 8.05 21.79 29.10
CA PHE A 213 8.30 20.62 28.27
C PHE A 213 7.68 20.87 26.89
N ILE A 214 8.53 20.97 25.88
CA ILE A 214 8.06 20.73 24.52
C ILE A 214 7.65 19.26 24.51
N ASN A 215 6.36 18.99 24.64
CA ASN A 215 5.84 17.66 24.39
C ASN A 215 6.21 17.32 22.95
N LEU A 216 7.26 16.50 22.77
CA LEU A 216 7.64 16.02 21.43
C LEU A 216 6.49 15.25 20.77
N LEU A 217 5.46 14.87 21.53
CA LEU A 217 4.18 14.34 21.06
C LEU A 217 3.39 15.33 20.18
N ASP A 218 3.56 16.64 20.35
CA ASP A 218 2.91 17.67 19.52
C ASP A 218 3.77 18.07 18.30
N SER A 219 4.98 17.52 18.18
CA SER A 219 5.91 17.78 17.07
C SER A 219 6.10 16.53 16.23
N TYR A 220 6.24 16.66 14.91
CA TYR A 220 6.40 15.52 13.98
C TYR A 220 7.78 14.81 14.07
N TRP A 221 8.66 15.29 14.95
CA TRP A 221 10.03 14.83 15.11
C TRP A 221 10.19 13.36 15.56
N PRO A 222 9.37 12.81 16.48
CA PRO A 222 9.46 11.41 16.89
C PRO A 222 9.19 10.45 15.75
N LEU A 223 8.26 10.80 14.86
CA LEU A 223 7.92 9.99 13.68
C LEU A 223 9.08 9.94 12.68
N GLY A 224 9.75 11.07 12.44
CA GLY A 224 10.94 11.12 11.59
C GLY A 224 12.11 10.29 12.13
N ILE A 225 12.34 10.31 13.45
CA ILE A 225 13.40 9.51 14.07
C ILE A 225 13.07 8.02 14.05
N LEU A 226 11.81 7.64 14.28
CA LEU A 226 11.34 6.25 14.15
C LEU A 226 11.64 5.70 12.75
N SER A 227 11.27 6.49 11.74
CA SER A 227 11.49 6.23 10.32
C SER A 227 12.97 5.99 9.98
N ILE A 228 13.87 6.83 10.50
CA ILE A 228 15.33 6.71 10.27
C ILE A 228 15.88 5.43 10.92
N GLY A 229 15.28 4.98 12.03
CA GLY A 229 15.61 3.72 12.70
C GLY A 229 15.18 2.47 11.94
N GLY A 230 14.48 2.61 10.80
CA GLY A 230 13.98 1.49 10.01
C GLY A 230 12.72 0.84 10.59
N LEU A 231 11.96 1.59 11.39
CA LEU A 231 10.61 1.22 11.85
C LEU A 231 9.53 2.16 11.33
#